data_AF-A0A0F5PIE1-F1
#
_entry.id   AF-A0A0F5PIE1-F1
#
_cell.length_a   1.000
_cell.length_b   1.000
_cell.length_c   1.000
_cell.angle_alpha   90.00
_cell.angle_beta   90.00
_cell.angle_gamma   90.00
#
_symmetry.space_group_name_H-M   'P 1'
#
loop_
_entity.id
_entity.type
_entity.pdbx_description
1 polymer ?
#
loop_
_entity_poly.entity_id
_entity_poly.type
_entity_poly.pdbx_seq_one_letter_code
_entity_poly.pdbx_strand_id
1 'polypeptide(L)'
;MERAAKALCELDGNPPNATMDGKPLWRDYVPEVLAVVKALREPSEAMVEAAGERWNYSDNGGRERRDFEHEWRAAIDAIAEQGR
;
A
#
# COMPACT_ATOMS: atom_id res chain seq x y z
N MET A 1 0.98 -3.79 6.66
CA MET A 1 1.17 -2.63 7.56
C MET A 1 2.58 -2.55 8.14
N GLU A 2 3.01 -3.53 8.96
CA GLU A 2 4.31 -3.53 9.66
C GLU A 2 5.53 -3.20 8.77
N ARG A 3 5.64 -3.82 7.58
CA ARG A 3 6.78 -3.57 6.66
C ARG A 3 6.93 -2.10 6.28
N ALA A 4 5.83 -1.41 6.01
CA ALA A 4 5.86 0.01 5.65
C ALA A 4 6.19 0.88 6.88
N ALA A 5 5.67 0.53 8.05
CA ALA A 5 5.95 1.24 9.29
C ALA A 5 7.43 1.12 9.70
N LYS A 6 8.03 -0.07 9.52
CA LYS A 6 9.47 -0.29 9.72
C LYS A 6 10.33 0.53 8.75
N ALA A 7 9.90 0.66 7.49
CA ALA A 7 10.59 1.52 6.53
C ALA A 7 10.52 3.01 6.94
N LEU A 8 9.42 3.47 7.53
CA LEU A 8 9.34 4.82 8.11
C LEU A 8 10.24 4.99 9.33
N CYS A 9 10.37 3.97 10.20
CA CYS A 9 11.36 4.01 11.28
C CYS A 9 12.78 4.23 10.74
N GLU A 10 13.18 3.44 9.74
CA GLU A 10 14.51 3.56 9.13
C GLU A 10 14.72 4.93 8.50
N LEU A 11 13.70 5.47 7.83
CA LEU A 11 13.73 6.82 7.26
C LEU A 11 13.98 7.90 8.32
N ASP A 12 13.39 7.74 9.50
CA ASP A 12 13.56 8.64 10.65
C ASP A 12 14.84 8.38 11.46
N GLY A 13 15.69 7.45 11.01
CA GLY A 13 16.95 7.10 11.69
C GLY A 13 16.78 6.15 12.88
N ASN A 14 15.60 5.55 13.04
CA ASN A 14 15.33 4.56 14.06
C ASN A 14 15.54 3.14 13.52
N PRO A 15 16.18 2.23 14.28
CA PRO A 15 16.28 0.83 13.88
C PRO A 15 14.89 0.20 13.68
N PRO A 16 14.68 -0.64 12.65
CA PRO A 16 13.36 -1.20 12.32
C PRO A 16 12.79 -2.14 13.42
N ASN A 17 13.67 -2.64 14.30
CA ASN A 17 13.30 -3.50 15.43
C ASN A 17 13.49 -2.79 16.78
N ALA A 18 13.62 -1.46 16.79
CA ALA A 18 13.69 -0.69 18.03
C ALA A 18 12.41 -0.85 18.85
N THR A 19 12.55 -0.72 20.17
CA THR A 19 11.45 -0.72 21.11
C THR A 19 11.44 0.59 21.90
N MET A 20 10.24 1.08 22.21
CA MET A 20 10.02 2.27 23.04
C MET A 20 8.81 1.98 23.92
N ASP A 21 8.89 2.31 25.22
CA ASP A 21 7.82 2.05 26.20
C ASP A 21 7.28 0.62 26.21
N GLY A 22 8.15 -0.37 25.99
CA GLY A 22 7.80 -1.79 26.00
C GLY A 22 7.04 -2.29 24.76
N LYS A 23 6.87 -1.47 23.71
CA LYS A 23 6.31 -1.87 22.42
C LYS A 23 7.33 -1.70 21.28
N PRO A 24 7.17 -2.41 20.16
CA PRO A 24 7.92 -2.13 18.94
C PRO A 24 7.63 -0.69 18.47
N LEU A 25 8.69 0.09 18.24
CA LEU A 25 8.59 1.50 17.85
C LEU A 25 7.80 1.70 16.56
N TRP A 26 7.90 0.76 15.61
CA TRP A 26 7.16 0.82 14.33
C TRP A 26 5.65 0.95 14.51
N ARG A 27 5.07 0.52 15.64
CA ARG A 27 3.62 0.65 15.86
C ARG A 27 3.18 2.11 15.92
N ASP A 28 4.08 3.03 16.30
CA ASP A 28 3.80 4.46 16.36
C ASP A 28 3.77 5.13 15.00
N TYR A 29 4.32 4.46 13.97
CA TYR A 29 4.32 4.89 12.57
C TYR A 29 3.11 4.37 11.77
N VAL A 30 2.26 3.54 12.38
CA VAL A 30 1.07 2.98 11.70
C VAL A 30 0.09 4.07 11.24
N PRO A 31 -0.20 5.14 12.01
CA PRO A 31 -1.08 6.22 11.56
C PRO A 31 -0.60 6.91 10.28
N GLU A 32 0.71 7.15 10.15
CA GLU A 32 1.35 7.78 8.99
C GLU A 32 1.25 6.88 7.76
N VAL A 33 1.55 5.58 7.92
CA VAL A 33 1.37 4.59 6.85
C VAL A 33 -0.09 4.55 6.42
N LEU A 34 -1.03 4.56 7.36
CA LEU A 34 -2.46 4.52 7.06
C LEU A 34 -2.92 5.77 6.28
N ALA A 35 -2.36 6.94 6.59
CA ALA A 35 -2.63 8.16 5.84
C ALA A 35 -2.17 8.04 4.37
N VAL A 36 -0.96 7.53 4.13
CA VAL A 36 -0.44 7.31 2.78
C VAL A 36 -1.27 6.26 2.02
N VAL A 37 -1.59 5.14 2.65
CA VAL A 37 -2.41 4.07 2.05
C VAL A 37 -3.77 4.60 1.62
N LYS A 38 -4.44 5.39 2.49
CA LYS A 38 -5.72 6.03 2.15
C LYS A 38 -5.60 7.03 0.99
N ALA A 39 -4.51 7.78 0.92
CA ALA A 39 -4.26 8.71 -0.19
C ALA A 39 -4.08 7.99 -1.54
N LEU A 40 -3.59 6.74 -1.51
CA LEU A 40 -3.40 5.89 -2.69
C LEU A 40 -4.64 5.05 -3.06
N ARG A 41 -5.77 5.24 -2.37
CA ARG A 41 -6.98 4.44 -2.59
C ARG A 41 -7.50 4.52 -4.03
N GLU A 42 -7.38 5.69 -4.64
CA GLU A 42 -7.70 5.88 -6.05
C GLU A 42 -6.41 5.78 -6.87
N PRO A 43 -6.31 4.86 -7.85
CA PRO A 43 -5.12 4.72 -8.66
C PRO A 43 -4.98 5.91 -9.60
N SER A 44 -3.75 6.36 -9.85
CA SER A 44 -3.48 7.39 -10.87
C SER A 44 -3.62 6.81 -12.28
N GLU A 45 -3.79 7.68 -13.29
CA GLU A 45 -3.81 7.25 -14.70
C GLU A 45 -2.57 6.43 -15.09
N ALA A 46 -1.39 6.88 -14.67
CA ALA A 46 -0.14 6.15 -14.90
C ALA A 46 -0.14 4.74 -14.29
N MET A 47 -0.79 4.53 -13.14
CA MET A 47 -0.93 3.19 -12.55
C MET A 47 -1.87 2.30 -13.37
N VAL A 48 -2.96 2.87 -13.89
CA VAL A 48 -3.90 2.15 -14.77
C VAL A 48 -3.21 1.77 -16.09
N GLU A 49 -2.47 2.69 -16.71
CA GLU A 49 -1.73 2.46 -17.94
C GLU A 49 -0.68 1.36 -17.76
N ALA A 50 0.14 1.45 -16.71
CA ALA A 50 1.15 0.44 -16.39
C ALA A 50 0.56 -0.96 -16.16
N ALA A 51 -0.63 -1.04 -15.56
CA ALA A 51 -1.35 -2.31 -15.40
C ALA A 51 -1.86 -2.84 -16.76
N GLY A 52 -2.42 -1.97 -17.59
CA GLY A 52 -2.92 -2.30 -18.92
C GLY A 52 -1.84 -2.82 -19.87
N GLU A 53 -0.65 -2.22 -19.89
CA GLU A 53 0.50 -2.71 -20.67
C GLU A 53 0.86 -4.16 -20.33
N ARG A 54 0.79 -4.51 -19.04
CA ARG A 54 1.12 -5.86 -18.56
C ARG A 54 0.04 -6.90 -18.90
N TRP A 55 -1.22 -6.48 -19.00
CA TRP A 55 -2.35 -7.35 -19.31
C TRP A 55 -2.60 -7.54 -20.80
N ASN A 56 -2.33 -6.52 -21.61
CA ASN A 56 -2.39 -6.62 -23.07
C ASN A 56 -1.43 -7.69 -23.63
N TYR A 57 -0.43 -8.12 -22.85
CA TYR A 57 0.47 -9.20 -23.24
C TYR A 57 -0.10 -10.62 -22.99
N SER A 58 -1.17 -10.78 -22.19
CA SER A 58 -1.53 -12.09 -21.64
C SER A 58 -2.90 -12.65 -21.99
N ASP A 59 -3.88 -11.88 -22.49
CA ASP A 59 -5.21 -12.46 -22.68
C ASP A 59 -6.04 -11.88 -23.85
N ASN A 60 -6.61 -12.80 -24.62
CA ASN A 60 -7.58 -12.53 -25.70
C ASN A 60 -9.00 -12.24 -25.13
N GLY A 61 -9.09 -12.01 -23.82
CA GLY A 61 -10.31 -11.73 -23.05
C GLY A 61 -10.38 -10.36 -22.36
N GLY A 62 -9.41 -9.47 -22.61
CA GLY A 62 -9.46 -8.03 -22.34
C GLY A 62 -9.97 -7.61 -20.95
N ARG A 63 -9.11 -7.64 -19.93
CA ARG A 63 -9.43 -7.02 -18.62
C ARG A 63 -9.62 -5.52 -18.79
N GLU A 64 -10.76 -4.99 -18.36
CA GLU A 64 -11.07 -3.56 -18.52
C GLU A 64 -10.42 -2.72 -17.41
N ARG A 65 -10.24 -1.42 -17.68
CA ARG A 65 -9.80 -0.43 -16.67
C ARG A 65 -10.60 -0.52 -15.37
N ARG A 66 -11.92 -0.73 -15.47
CA ARG A 66 -12.81 -0.82 -14.30
C ARG A 66 -12.48 -2.02 -13.41
N ASP A 67 -12.04 -3.12 -14.00
CA ASP A 67 -11.61 -4.30 -13.25
C ASP A 67 -10.34 -3.96 -12.45
N PHE A 68 -9.39 -3.26 -13.05
CA PHE A 68 -8.21 -2.79 -12.33
C PHE A 68 -8.56 -1.87 -11.16
N GLU A 69 -9.38 -0.86 -11.39
CA GLU A 69 -9.76 0.09 -10.35
C GLU A 69 -10.49 -0.60 -9.19
N HIS A 70 -11.37 -1.56 -9.49
CA HIS A 70 -12.06 -2.36 -8.49
C HIS A 70 -11.08 -3.20 -7.65
N GLU A 71 -10.21 -3.97 -8.31
CA GLU A 71 -9.22 -4.82 -7.63
C GLU A 71 -8.21 -3.99 -6.84
N TRP A 72 -7.80 -2.83 -7.36
CA TRP A 72 -6.90 -1.90 -6.67
C TRP A 72 -7.53 -1.38 -5.38
N ARG A 73 -8.77 -0.86 -5.44
CA ARG A 73 -9.47 -0.38 -4.26
C ARG A 73 -9.64 -1.48 -3.22
N ALA A 74 -9.99 -2.69 -3.64
CA ALA A 74 -10.11 -3.84 -2.75
C ALA A 74 -8.77 -4.16 -2.05
N ALA A 75 -7.66 -4.14 -2.79
CA ALA A 75 -6.33 -4.35 -2.21
C ALA A 75 -5.94 -3.24 -1.22
N ILE A 76 -6.19 -1.96 -1.55
CA ILE A 76 -5.89 -0.84 -0.64
C ILE A 76 -6.76 -0.89 0.61
N ASP A 77 -8.05 -1.17 0.48
CA ASP A 77 -8.98 -1.29 1.61
C ASP A 77 -8.53 -2.43 2.55
N ALA A 78 -8.15 -3.59 2.01
CA ALA A 78 -7.59 -4.70 2.79
C ALA A 78 -6.24 -4.36 3.47
N ILE A 79 -5.39 -3.53 2.86
CA ILE A 79 -4.16 -3.05 3.50
C ILE A 79 -4.50 -2.10 4.65
N ALA A 80 -5.46 -1.19 4.45
CA ALA A 80 -5.88 -0.23 5.47
C ALA A 80 -6.49 -0.91 6.70
N GLU A 81 -7.20 -2.03 6.53
CA GLU A 81 -7.74 -2.84 7.63
C GLU A 81 -6.66 -3.42 8.55
N GLN A 82 -5.45 -3.69 8.05
CA GLN A 82 -4.33 -4.17 8.87
C GLN A 82 -3.77 -3.11 9.84
N GLY A 83 -4.14 -1.84 9.68
CA GLY A 83 -3.72 -0.74 10.55
C GLY A 83 -4.81 -0.22 11.48
N ARG A 84 -5.97 -0.88 11.53
CA ARG A 84 -7.00 -0.65 12.56
C ARG A 84 -6.65 -1.39 13.85
#